data_AF-A0A849VME6-F1
#
_entry.id   AF-A0A849VME6-F1
#
_cell.length_a   1.000
_cell.length_b   1.000
_cell.length_c   1.000
_cell.angle_alpha   90.00
_cell.angle_beta   90.00
_cell.angle_gamma   90.00
#
_symmetry.space_group_name_H-M   'P 1'
#
loop_
_entity.id
_entity.type
_entity.pdbx_description
1 polymer ?
#
loop_
_entity_poly.entity_id
_entity_poly.type
_entity_poly.pdbx_seq_one_letter_code
_entity_poly.pdbx_strand_id
1 'polypeptide(L)'
;MDWNRQKIAFLKSQEQETSDARQRLALQILCGEDLGTVLLLDAAKKEHLCKRLKRLIERERLKGAAGHWSYDLNRHIGLKEALETLKISLSGSSDPEKQIRTA
;
A
#
# COMPACT_ATOMS: atom_id res chain seq x y z
N MET A 1 14.52 2.89 33.23
CA MET A 1 13.27 2.59 32.51
C MET A 1 13.12 3.62 31.41
N ASP A 2 13.33 3.24 30.15
CA ASP A 2 13.39 4.17 29.03
C ASP A 2 12.00 4.38 28.42
N TRP A 3 11.16 5.10 29.15
CA TRP A 3 9.73 5.30 28.86
C TRP A 3 9.47 5.95 27.50
N ASN A 4 10.37 6.86 27.06
CA ASN A 4 10.28 7.48 25.75
C ASN A 4 10.45 6.45 24.62
N ARG A 5 11.34 5.48 24.79
CA ARG A 5 11.60 4.44 23.79
C ARG A 5 10.41 3.50 23.63
N GLN A 6 9.77 3.12 24.74
CA GLN A 6 8.55 2.31 24.73
C GLN A 6 7.35 3.06 24.12
N LYS A 7 7.21 4.35 24.45
CA LYS A 7 6.16 5.21 23.88
C LYS A 7 6.30 5.36 22.36
N ILE A 8 7.51 5.61 21.87
CA ILE A 8 7.78 5.74 20.43
C ILE A 8 7.48 4.42 19.71
N ALA A 9 7.89 3.28 20.27
CA ALA A 9 7.62 1.97 19.69
C ALA A 9 6.12 1.69 19.57
N PHE A 10 5.33 2.04 20.60
CA PHE A 10 3.88 1.88 20.60
C PHE A 10 3.17 2.80 19.57
N LEU A 11 3.57 4.07 19.50
CA LEU A 11 3.01 4.99 18.50
C LEU A 11 3.31 4.50 17.08
N LYS A 12 4.50 3.95 16.85
CA LYS A 12 4.88 3.37 15.55
C LYS A 12 4.07 2.12 15.22
N SER A 13 3.81 1.23 16.19
CA SER A 13 2.98 0.04 15.94
C SER A 13 1.53 0.42 15.66
N GLN A 14 0.98 1.39 16.39
CA GLN A 14 -0.36 1.92 16.14
C GLN A 14 -0.46 2.57 14.75
N GLU A 15 0.53 3.37 14.36
CA GLU A 15 0.58 3.97 13.02
C GLU A 15 0.59 2.88 11.93
N GLN A 16 1.42 1.84 12.11
CA GLN A 16 1.48 0.71 11.19
C GLN A 16 0.14 -0.02 11.07
N GLU A 17 -0.51 -0.34 12.20
CA GLU A 17 -1.83 -0.99 12.23
C GLU A 17 -2.89 -0.13 11.52
N THR A 18 -2.88 1.18 11.73
CA THR A 18 -3.81 2.08 11.05
C THR A 18 -3.54 2.18 9.56
N SER A 19 -2.27 2.16 9.14
CA SER A 19 -1.89 2.12 7.72
C SER A 19 -2.36 0.82 7.08
N ASP A 20 -2.10 -0.32 7.71
CA ASP A 20 -2.53 -1.64 7.21
C ASP A 20 -4.06 -1.73 7.08
N ALA A 21 -4.80 -1.21 8.07
CA ALA A 21 -6.27 -1.15 8.02
C ALA A 21 -6.77 -0.25 6.86
N ARG A 22 -6.13 0.92 6.64
CA ARG A 22 -6.45 1.81 5.52
C ARG A 22 -6.16 1.18 4.18
N GLN A 23 -5.03 0.48 4.04
CA GLN A 23 -4.64 -0.20 2.81
C GLN A 23 -5.61 -1.34 2.46
N ARG A 24 -5.99 -2.17 3.44
CA ARG A 24 -7.02 -3.21 3.28
C ARG A 24 -8.35 -2.63 2.82
N LEU A 25 -8.81 -1.57 3.49
CA LEU A 25 -10.05 -0.89 3.14
C LEU A 25 -9.99 -0.29 1.72
N ALA A 26 -8.88 0.34 1.35
CA ALA A 26 -8.69 0.95 0.04
C ALA A 26 -8.73 -0.12 -1.07
N LEU A 27 -8.06 -1.25 -0.90
CA LEU A 27 -8.08 -2.34 -1.87
C LEU A 27 -9.47 -2.99 -1.94
N GLN A 28 -10.13 -3.22 -0.81
CA GLN A 28 -11.44 -3.85 -0.81
C GLN A 28 -12.53 -2.95 -1.40
N ILE A 29 -12.58 -1.66 -1.02
CA ILE A 29 -13.60 -0.73 -1.49
C ILE A 29 -13.36 -0.29 -2.94
N LEU A 30 -12.10 -0.10 -3.35
CA LEU A 30 -11.79 0.57 -4.63
C LEU A 30 -11.31 -0.40 -5.71
N CYS A 31 -10.68 -1.50 -5.33
CA CYS A 31 -10.26 -2.56 -6.25
C CYS A 31 -11.17 -3.79 -6.19
N GLY A 32 -11.91 -3.99 -5.08
CA GLY A 32 -12.73 -5.19 -4.85
C GLY A 32 -11.91 -6.39 -4.35
N GLU A 33 -10.67 -6.14 -3.89
CA GLU A 33 -9.69 -7.19 -3.61
C GLU A 33 -9.16 -7.06 -2.17
N ASP A 34 -8.91 -8.18 -1.49
CA ASP A 34 -8.28 -8.17 -0.17
C ASP A 34 -6.74 -8.07 -0.27
N LEU A 35 -6.11 -7.25 0.58
CA LEU A 35 -4.66 -7.03 0.57
C LEU A 35 -3.86 -8.32 0.77
N GLY A 36 -4.32 -9.21 1.66
CA GLY A 36 -3.67 -10.49 1.91
C GLY A 36 -3.71 -11.38 0.67
N THR A 37 -4.83 -11.36 -0.05
CA THR A 37 -4.99 -12.09 -1.32
C THR A 37 -4.12 -11.48 -2.42
N VAL A 38 -4.07 -10.14 -2.53
CA VAL A 38 -3.28 -9.41 -3.53
C VAL A 38 -1.78 -9.66 -3.40
N LEU A 39 -1.28 -9.76 -2.16
CA LEU A 39 0.14 -10.07 -1.89
C LEU A 39 0.53 -11.48 -2.35
N LEU A 40 -0.43 -12.41 -2.42
CA LEU A 40 -0.24 -13.79 -2.89
C LEU A 40 -0.42 -13.96 -4.42
N LEU A 41 -0.90 -12.92 -5.12
CA LEU A 41 -1.11 -12.99 -6.57
C LEU A 41 0.19 -13.02 -7.36
N ASP A 42 0.10 -13.60 -8.56
CA ASP A 42 1.18 -13.61 -9.54
C ASP A 42 1.60 -12.19 -9.97
N ALA A 43 2.86 -12.04 -10.40
CA ALA A 43 3.48 -10.76 -10.72
C ALA A 43 2.69 -9.96 -11.79
N ALA A 44 2.15 -10.64 -12.80
CA ALA A 44 1.34 -10.02 -13.85
C ALA A 44 0.04 -9.39 -13.31
N LYS A 45 -0.61 -10.05 -12.33
CA LYS A 45 -1.81 -9.53 -11.66
C LYS A 45 -1.48 -8.36 -10.74
N LYS A 46 -0.34 -8.42 -10.03
CA LYS A 46 0.16 -7.31 -9.22
C LYS A 46 0.45 -6.07 -10.07
N GLU A 47 1.05 -6.22 -11.23
CA GLU A 47 1.27 -5.09 -12.15
C GLU A 47 -0.04 -4.47 -12.65
N HIS A 48 -1.03 -5.31 -13.00
CA HIS A 48 -2.34 -4.83 -13.42
C HIS A 48 -3.03 -4.03 -12.30
N LEU A 49 -2.95 -4.51 -11.05
CA LEU A 49 -3.46 -3.79 -9.88
C LEU A 49 -2.72 -2.47 -9.64
N CYS A 50 -1.40 -2.45 -9.81
CA CYS A 50 -0.62 -1.21 -9.71
C CYS A 50 -1.08 -0.16 -10.74
N LYS A 51 -1.31 -0.57 -12.00
CA LYS A 51 -1.86 0.31 -13.04
C LYS A 51 -3.26 0.83 -12.68
N ARG A 52 -4.11 -0.02 -12.11
CA ARG A 52 -5.47 0.34 -11.68
C ARG A 52 -5.45 1.32 -10.50
N LEU A 53 -4.59 1.08 -9.50
CA LEU A 53 -4.38 1.99 -8.37
C LEU A 53 -3.90 3.37 -8.82
N LYS A 54 -2.95 3.46 -9.77
CA LYS A 54 -2.51 4.75 -10.33
C LYS A 54 -3.67 5.56 -10.92
N ARG A 55 -4.57 4.91 -11.67
CA ARG A 55 -5.75 5.57 -12.25
C ARG A 55 -6.73 6.05 -11.18
N LEU A 56 -6.91 5.28 -10.10
CA LEU A 56 -7.78 5.66 -8.99
C LEU A 56 -7.20 6.85 -8.21
N ILE A 57 -5.90 6.84 -7.93
CA ILE A 57 -5.19 7.96 -7.29
C ILE A 57 -5.35 9.23 -8.12
N GLU A 58 -5.15 9.15 -9.43
CA GLU A 58 -5.29 10.31 -10.31
C GLU A 58 -6.73 10.81 -10.38
N ARG A 59 -7.72 9.91 -10.43
CA ARG A 59 -9.13 10.29 -10.35
C ARG A 59 -9.44 11.01 -9.04
N GLU A 60 -8.91 10.53 -7.92
CA GLU A 60 -9.10 11.17 -6.62
C GLU A 60 -8.40 12.54 -6.55
N ARG A 61 -7.21 12.66 -7.16
CA ARG A 61 -6.49 13.94 -7.30
C ARG A 61 -7.29 14.96 -8.10
N LEU A 62 -7.90 14.54 -9.21
CA LEU A 62 -8.75 15.41 -10.04
C LEU A 62 -10.01 15.88 -9.30
N LYS A 63 -10.64 15.00 -8.50
CA LYS A 63 -11.76 15.40 -7.62
C LYS A 63 -11.33 16.46 -6.61
N GLY A 64 -10.15 16.28 -5.98
CA GLY A 64 -9.60 17.25 -5.04
C GLY A 64 -9.32 18.60 -5.70
N ALA A 65 -8.72 18.58 -6.89
CA ALA A 65 -8.47 19.80 -7.67
C ALA A 65 -9.76 20.51 -8.11
N ALA A 66 -10.83 19.76 -8.38
CA ALA A 66 -12.14 20.28 -8.75
C ALA A 66 -13.01 20.71 -7.54
N GLY A 67 -12.53 20.54 -6.30
CA GLY A 67 -13.31 20.81 -5.09
C GLY A 67 -14.54 19.92 -4.95
N HIS A 68 -14.53 18.74 -5.55
CA HIS A 68 -15.69 17.84 -5.57
C HIS A 68 -15.92 17.24 -4.18
N TRP A 69 -17.16 17.29 -3.67
CA TRP A 69 -17.54 16.85 -2.32
C TRP A 69 -17.17 15.38 -1.99
N SER A 70 -17.10 14.52 -3.00
CA SER A 70 -16.66 13.12 -2.87
C SER A 70 -15.13 12.95 -2.73
N TYR A 71 -14.34 14.02 -2.76
CA TYR A 71 -12.91 13.96 -2.49
C TYR A 71 -12.66 13.59 -1.03
N ASP A 72 -11.81 12.58 -0.83
CA ASP A 72 -11.38 12.17 0.50
C ASP A 72 -9.85 12.02 0.54
N LEU A 73 -9.20 12.79 1.44
CA LEU A 73 -7.75 12.76 1.62
C LEU A 73 -7.27 11.41 2.17
N ASN A 74 -8.01 10.80 3.09
CA ASN A 74 -7.67 9.49 3.66
C ASN A 74 -7.75 8.39 2.60
N ARG A 75 -8.73 8.48 1.69
CA ARG A 75 -8.82 7.60 0.53
C ARG A 75 -7.61 7.77 -0.39
N HIS A 76 -7.17 9.01 -0.63
CA HIS A 76 -5.97 9.26 -1.42
C HIS A 76 -4.71 8.68 -0.74
N ILE A 77 -4.54 8.90 0.57
CA ILE A 77 -3.43 8.36 1.36
C ILE A 77 -3.43 6.83 1.31
N GLY A 78 -4.57 6.18 1.62
CA GLY A 78 -4.67 4.72 1.63
C GLY A 78 -4.41 4.09 0.26
N LEU A 79 -4.86 4.72 -0.84
CA LEU A 79 -4.53 4.28 -2.20
C LEU A 79 -3.02 4.40 -2.49
N LYS A 80 -2.39 5.46 -2.02
CA LYS A 80 -0.95 5.68 -2.19
C LYS A 80 -0.15 4.65 -1.40
N GLU A 81 -0.49 4.45 -0.13
CA GLU A 81 0.14 3.46 0.74
C GLU A 81 0.02 2.05 0.14
N ALA A 82 -1.17 1.66 -0.33
CA ALA A 82 -1.38 0.35 -0.96
C ALA A 82 -0.53 0.15 -2.23
N LEU A 83 -0.37 1.21 -3.03
CA LEU A 83 0.46 1.17 -4.24
C LEU A 83 1.95 1.04 -3.90
N GLU A 84 2.44 1.71 -2.86
CA GLU A 84 3.83 1.57 -2.41
C GLU A 84 4.08 0.18 -1.83
N THR A 85 3.19 -0.35 -1.00
CA THR A 85 3.27 -1.74 -0.50
C THR A 85 3.33 -2.76 -1.65
N LEU A 86 2.51 -2.57 -2.68
CA LEU A 86 2.49 -3.45 -3.85
C LEU A 86 3.78 -3.37 -4.67
N LYS A 87 4.35 -2.16 -4.83
CA LYS A 87 5.65 -1.98 -5.47
C LYS A 87 6.77 -2.64 -4.68
N ILE A 88 6.78 -2.48 -3.36
CA ILE A 88 7.77 -3.11 -2.47
C ILE A 88 7.68 -4.64 -2.59
N SER A 89 6.47 -5.20 -2.64
CA SER A 89 6.26 -6.64 -2.88
C SER A 89 6.77 -7.09 -4.26
N LEU A 90 6.62 -6.27 -5.29
CA LEU A 90 7.12 -6.56 -6.64
C LEU A 90 8.65 -6.48 -6.72
N SER A 91 9.28 -5.49 -6.08
CA SER A 91 10.74 -5.37 -5.98
C SER A 91 11.37 -6.38 -5.03
N GLY A 92 10.62 -6.86 -4.03
CA GLY A 92 11.03 -7.93 -3.13
C GLY A 92 11.01 -9.33 -3.77
N SER A 93 10.49 -9.45 -5.00
CA SER A 93 10.51 -10.69 -5.80
C SER A 93 11.65 -10.70 -6.83
N SER A 94 12.62 -9.79 -6.75
CA SER A 94 13.82 -9.77 -7.60
C SER A 94 15.11 -10.06 -6.82
N ASP A 95 15.13 -11.12 -6.00
CA ASP A 95 16.32 -11.98 -5.83
C ASP A 95 16.08 -13.16 -4.86
N PRO A 96 15.98 -14.39 -5.39
CA PRO A 96 16.47 -15.57 -4.67
C PRO A 96 17.70 -16.23 -5.32
N GLU A 97 18.28 -15.69 -6.41
CA GLU A 97 19.33 -16.39 -7.19
C GLU A 97 20.72 -15.72 -7.25
N LYS A 98 21.02 -14.72 -6.40
CA LYS A 98 22.37 -14.13 -6.33
C LYS A 98 23.26 -14.53 -5.14
N GLN A 99 22.96 -15.63 -4.44
CA GLN A 99 23.83 -16.13 -3.36
C GLN A 99 24.53 -17.47 -3.63
N ILE A 100 24.36 -18.09 -4.80
CA ILE A 100 25.08 -19.33 -5.15
C ILE A 100 25.80 -19.15 -6.48
N ARG A 101 26.91 -18.39 -6.46
CA ARG A 101 28.03 -18.49 -7.42
C ARG A 101 29.10 -17.45 -7.09
N THR A 102 29.85 -17.73 -6.02
CA THR A 102 31.30 -17.52 -6.03
C THR A 102 31.89 -18.64 -5.17
N ALA A 103 32.38 -19.67 -5.87
CA ALA A 103 33.35 -20.62 -5.37
C ALA A 103 34.74 -19.97 -5.34
#